data_AF-A0AAV6B4S4-F1
#
_entry.id   AF-A0AAV6B4S4-F1
#
_cell.length_a   1.000
_cell.length_b   1.000
_cell.length_c   1.000
_cell.angle_alpha   90.00
_cell.angle_beta   90.00
_cell.angle_gamma   90.00
#
_symmetry.space_group_name_H-M   'P 1'
#
loop_
_entity.id
_entity.type
_entity.pdbx_description
1 polymer ?
#
loop_
_entity_poly.entity_id
_entity_poly.type
_entity_poly.pdbx_seq_one_letter_code
_entity_poly.pdbx_strand_id
1 'polypeptide(L)'
;MKHLNSIAKLCALTAACAPSLFAQLSIPSDGSDGPLNITSNTVIDLSQAVTGVWSNNNAANVGKGIYDASKWAVVFKYTSVNIAAGATVTFKNHASGAPVVWLVSTSVTNHGTINLDGSSLNSPNSPEGGPGGFRGGGRSSIPGNVTSGFGPGAGYSLLNGNNYAVFANVYGNPQIIPLVGGSGGGGYNVQSVGGGGGGAILIAASQTIAISGLIHANGGELAGTYGAGSGGAIRLLAHEVSGSGQVQALGANGGNRGRTRLQANVAGPTLGFTPAATLESPAPMLLWPETNAATVRVVSVSGLQTPADPRAALQNSPADVELATTNAVSIVVQTSNFPTNGIVNIFITPRNTTRTTYQAALISGSSSLATWQVQHALLPGYSVIQAHARVP
;
A
#
# COMPACT_ATOMS: atom_id res chain seq x y z
N MET A 1 -30.61 -7.22 80.83
CA MET A 1 -30.25 -6.00 80.10
C MET A 1 -29.10 -6.35 79.17
N LYS A 2 -29.39 -6.59 77.88
CA LYS A 2 -28.98 -5.73 76.74
C LYS A 2 -27.45 -5.60 76.67
N HIS A 3 -26.75 -6.31 75.78
CA HIS A 3 -26.31 -5.86 74.45
C HIS A 3 -25.10 -6.77 74.08
N LEU A 4 -24.69 -7.12 72.86
CA LEU A 4 -25.01 -6.74 71.49
C LEU A 4 -24.37 -7.84 70.58
N ASN A 5 -25.15 -8.47 69.69
CA ASN A 5 -24.66 -9.35 68.63
C ASN A 5 -24.19 -8.50 67.44
N SER A 6 -22.96 -8.68 66.96
CA SER A 6 -22.57 -8.22 65.62
C SER A 6 -21.53 -9.15 65.00
N ILE A 7 -21.98 -10.22 64.36
CA ILE A 7 -21.18 -10.97 63.38
C ILE A 7 -21.48 -10.35 62.02
N ALA A 8 -20.56 -9.55 61.52
CA ALA A 8 -20.58 -9.02 60.17
C ALA A 8 -20.41 -10.17 59.17
N LYS A 9 -21.44 -10.47 58.38
CA LYS A 9 -21.32 -11.32 57.19
C LYS A 9 -20.65 -10.49 56.10
N LEU A 10 -19.36 -10.77 55.86
CA LEU A 10 -18.65 -10.28 54.68
C LEU A 10 -19.13 -11.09 53.47
N CYS A 11 -20.12 -10.57 52.74
CA CYS A 11 -20.48 -11.07 51.42
C CYS A 11 -19.40 -10.63 50.44
N ALA A 12 -18.47 -11.52 50.11
CA ALA A 12 -17.58 -11.35 48.97
C ALA A 12 -18.41 -11.55 47.69
N LEU A 13 -18.80 -10.44 47.05
CA LEU A 13 -19.33 -10.47 45.69
C LEU A 13 -18.15 -10.71 44.74
N THR A 14 -17.88 -11.96 44.40
CA THR A 14 -17.02 -12.27 43.26
C THR A 14 -17.77 -11.87 42.00
N ALA A 15 -17.45 -10.67 41.49
CA ALA A 15 -17.84 -10.28 40.14
C ALA A 15 -17.15 -11.27 39.18
N ALA A 16 -17.89 -12.29 38.73
CA ALA A 16 -17.47 -13.12 37.63
C ALA A 16 -17.33 -12.22 36.41
N CYS A 17 -16.10 -11.94 35.97
CA CYS A 17 -15.83 -11.40 34.65
C CYS A 17 -16.29 -12.44 33.63
N ALA A 18 -17.55 -12.38 33.23
CA ALA A 18 -18.00 -13.08 32.04
C ALA A 18 -17.16 -12.54 30.86
N PRO A 19 -16.50 -13.40 30.07
CA PRO A 19 -15.88 -12.94 28.84
C PRO A 19 -16.99 -12.30 28.00
N SER A 20 -16.82 -11.03 27.65
CA SER A 20 -17.69 -10.38 26.67
C SER A 20 -17.60 -11.19 25.38
N LEU A 21 -18.68 -11.90 25.03
CA LEU A 21 -18.77 -12.55 23.72
C LEU A 21 -18.77 -11.46 22.65
N PHE A 22 -17.65 -11.28 21.98
CA PHE A 22 -17.63 -10.52 20.73
C PHE A 22 -18.33 -11.35 19.66
N ALA A 23 -19.14 -10.69 18.82
CA ALA A 23 -19.67 -11.34 17.63
C ALA A 23 -18.51 -11.84 16.74
N GLN A 24 -18.67 -13.03 16.16
CA GLN A 24 -17.67 -13.58 15.25
C GLN A 24 -17.44 -12.61 14.08
N LEU A 25 -16.17 -12.33 13.79
CA LEU A 25 -15.80 -11.42 12.72
C LEU A 25 -16.10 -12.08 11.36
N SER A 26 -17.04 -11.50 10.61
CA SER A 26 -17.39 -12.00 9.29
C SER A 26 -16.40 -11.48 8.25
N ILE A 27 -15.48 -12.35 7.82
CA ILE A 27 -14.58 -12.08 6.70
C ILE A 27 -15.25 -12.56 5.41
N PRO A 28 -15.33 -11.75 4.34
CA PRO A 28 -15.94 -12.13 3.07
C PRO A 28 -15.01 -13.05 2.26
N SER A 29 -14.64 -14.19 2.85
CA SER A 29 -13.90 -15.28 2.23
C SER A 29 -14.84 -16.46 2.01
N ASP A 30 -14.90 -16.94 0.77
CA ASP A 30 -15.62 -18.17 0.41
C ASP A 30 -14.69 -19.40 0.40
N GLY A 31 -13.43 -19.25 0.81
CA GLY A 31 -12.44 -20.32 0.83
C GLY A 31 -12.00 -20.83 -0.55
N SER A 32 -12.35 -20.13 -1.63
CA SER A 32 -12.13 -20.61 -3.00
C SER A 32 -10.67 -20.73 -3.42
N ASP A 33 -9.73 -20.12 -2.69
CA ASP A 33 -8.29 -20.33 -2.88
C ASP A 33 -7.70 -21.46 -2.00
N GLY A 34 -8.54 -22.17 -1.25
CA GLY A 34 -8.13 -23.32 -0.43
C GLY A 34 -7.16 -22.96 0.71
N PRO A 35 -6.48 -23.94 1.31
CA PRO A 35 -5.45 -23.68 2.31
C PRO A 35 -4.13 -23.27 1.65
N LEU A 36 -3.51 -22.20 2.15
CA LEU A 36 -2.13 -21.85 1.80
C LEU A 36 -1.18 -22.45 2.84
N ASN A 37 -0.37 -23.43 2.44
CA ASN A 37 0.62 -24.06 3.33
C ASN A 37 2.03 -23.94 2.73
N ILE A 38 2.88 -23.14 3.36
CA ILE A 38 4.23 -22.83 2.88
C ILE A 38 5.25 -23.45 3.83
N THR A 39 5.95 -24.48 3.34
CA THR A 39 6.99 -25.21 4.10
C THR A 39 8.41 -24.96 3.59
N SER A 40 8.55 -24.24 2.47
CA SER A 40 9.82 -23.84 1.87
C SER A 40 9.67 -22.48 1.20
N ASN A 41 10.79 -21.82 0.88
CA ASN A 41 10.77 -20.53 0.18
C ASN A 41 9.90 -20.60 -1.08
N THR A 42 8.93 -19.70 -1.17
CA THR A 42 7.89 -19.69 -2.21
C THR A 42 7.68 -18.28 -2.74
N VAL A 43 7.51 -18.18 -4.06
CA VAL A 43 7.12 -16.93 -4.72
C VAL A 43 5.66 -17.07 -5.15
N ILE A 44 4.78 -16.20 -4.65
CA ILE A 44 3.42 -16.06 -5.18
C ILE A 44 3.49 -15.15 -6.41
N ASP A 45 3.14 -15.67 -7.58
CA ASP A 45 3.16 -14.91 -8.83
C ASP A 45 1.83 -14.17 -9.04
N LEU A 46 1.80 -12.90 -8.64
CA LEU A 46 0.59 -12.08 -8.78
C LEU A 46 0.25 -11.78 -10.24
N SER A 47 1.17 -11.97 -11.19
CA SER A 47 0.86 -11.81 -12.62
C SER A 47 -0.08 -12.88 -13.17
N GLN A 48 -0.33 -13.95 -12.40
CA GLN A 48 -1.27 -15.01 -12.74
C GLN A 48 -2.70 -14.76 -12.23
N ALA A 49 -2.94 -13.68 -11.50
CA ALA A 49 -4.24 -13.36 -10.95
C ALA A 49 -5.31 -13.23 -12.04
N VAL A 50 -6.48 -13.79 -11.79
CA VAL A 50 -7.62 -13.71 -12.71
C VAL A 50 -8.17 -12.28 -12.65
N THR A 51 -8.29 -11.60 -13.78
CA THR A 51 -8.93 -10.28 -13.79
C THR A 51 -10.43 -10.44 -13.61
N GLY A 52 -11.02 -9.76 -12.63
CA GLY A 52 -12.45 -9.84 -12.35
C GLY A 52 -12.87 -9.06 -11.10
N VAL A 53 -14.10 -9.32 -10.63
CA VAL A 53 -14.59 -8.73 -9.37
C VAL A 53 -14.02 -9.54 -8.21
N TRP A 54 -13.37 -8.86 -7.25
CA TRP A 54 -12.63 -9.51 -6.16
C TRP A 54 -13.45 -10.52 -5.34
N SER A 55 -14.77 -10.33 -5.25
CA SER A 55 -15.68 -11.17 -4.47
C SER A 55 -16.10 -12.44 -5.20
N ASN A 56 -15.90 -12.56 -6.51
CA ASN A 56 -16.30 -13.74 -7.30
C ASN A 56 -15.55 -15.00 -6.85
N ASN A 57 -16.19 -16.15 -6.90
CA ASN A 57 -15.53 -17.41 -6.54
C ASN A 57 -14.30 -17.70 -7.42
N ASN A 58 -13.17 -18.10 -6.82
CA ASN A 58 -11.91 -18.38 -7.51
C ASN A 58 -11.56 -19.89 -7.62
N ALA A 59 -12.50 -20.81 -7.38
CA ALA A 59 -12.18 -22.24 -7.25
C ALA A 59 -11.67 -22.89 -8.55
N ALA A 60 -11.92 -22.29 -9.72
CA ALA A 60 -11.34 -22.74 -10.99
C ALA A 60 -9.85 -22.34 -11.16
N ASN A 61 -9.36 -21.43 -10.32
CA ASN A 61 -8.02 -20.83 -10.39
C ASN A 61 -7.38 -20.77 -9.00
N VAL A 62 -7.62 -21.80 -8.18
CA VAL A 62 -7.16 -21.91 -6.79
C VAL A 62 -5.71 -21.43 -6.63
N GLY A 63 -5.50 -20.50 -5.70
CA GLY A 63 -4.17 -20.01 -5.34
C GLY A 63 -3.59 -18.96 -6.29
N LYS A 64 -4.33 -18.54 -7.32
CA LYS A 64 -3.93 -17.42 -8.19
C LYS A 64 -4.49 -16.07 -7.74
N GLY A 65 -5.57 -16.08 -6.97
CA GLY A 65 -6.29 -14.87 -6.57
C GLY A 65 -6.99 -14.16 -7.74
N ILE A 66 -7.71 -13.09 -7.41
CA ILE A 66 -8.45 -12.25 -8.36
C ILE A 66 -7.90 -10.83 -8.30
N TYR A 67 -7.48 -10.31 -9.45
CA TYR A 67 -7.17 -8.90 -9.63
C TYR A 67 -8.43 -8.11 -9.98
N ASP A 68 -8.78 -7.14 -9.14
CA ASP A 68 -9.89 -6.20 -9.38
C ASP A 68 -9.34 -4.79 -9.65
N ALA A 69 -9.50 -4.32 -10.90
CA ALA A 69 -9.03 -3.00 -11.32
C ALA A 69 -9.74 -1.84 -10.60
N SER A 70 -11.00 -2.03 -10.20
CA SER A 70 -11.78 -0.99 -9.49
C SER A 70 -11.32 -0.80 -8.05
N LYS A 71 -10.77 -1.86 -7.44
CA LYS A 71 -10.20 -1.84 -6.09
C LYS A 71 -8.69 -1.66 -6.09
N TRP A 72 -8.05 -1.91 -7.23
CA TRP A 72 -6.60 -2.01 -7.40
C TRP A 72 -6.01 -2.92 -6.32
N ALA A 73 -6.36 -4.20 -6.37
CA ALA A 73 -5.87 -5.21 -5.43
C ALA A 73 -5.92 -6.61 -6.04
N VAL A 74 -4.98 -7.48 -5.64
CA VAL A 74 -5.09 -8.93 -5.85
C VAL A 74 -5.61 -9.57 -4.57
N VAL A 75 -6.79 -10.17 -4.64
CA VAL A 75 -7.50 -10.73 -3.50
C VAL A 75 -7.48 -12.25 -3.53
N PHE A 76 -7.04 -12.85 -2.43
CA PHE A 76 -7.07 -14.28 -2.18
C PHE A 76 -8.08 -14.59 -1.07
N LYS A 77 -8.86 -15.65 -1.25
CA LYS A 77 -9.88 -16.14 -0.31
C LYS A 77 -9.50 -17.52 0.19
N TYR A 78 -8.55 -17.55 1.13
CA TYR A 78 -8.04 -18.79 1.70
C TYR A 78 -8.96 -19.35 2.78
N THR A 79 -8.94 -20.67 2.95
CA THR A 79 -9.57 -21.31 4.11
C THR A 79 -8.71 -21.12 5.37
N SER A 80 -7.39 -21.26 5.23
CA SER A 80 -6.39 -21.11 6.29
C SER A 80 -5.04 -20.76 5.67
N VAL A 81 -4.15 -20.12 6.44
CA VAL A 81 -2.76 -19.86 6.02
C VAL A 81 -1.79 -20.37 7.07
N ASN A 82 -0.79 -21.14 6.66
CA ASN A 82 0.32 -21.58 7.49
C ASN A 82 1.66 -21.33 6.79
N ILE A 83 2.53 -20.53 7.41
CA ILE A 83 3.90 -20.30 6.96
C ILE A 83 4.85 -20.92 7.99
N ALA A 84 5.52 -22.00 7.62
CA ALA A 84 6.40 -22.75 8.51
C ALA A 84 7.67 -21.96 8.87
N ALA A 85 8.26 -22.30 10.02
CA ALA A 85 9.55 -21.74 10.43
C ALA A 85 10.63 -22.01 9.37
N GLY A 86 11.44 -20.99 9.08
CA GLY A 86 12.49 -21.06 8.06
C GLY A 86 12.00 -20.89 6.61
N ALA A 87 10.69 -20.87 6.35
CA ALA A 87 10.14 -20.59 5.02
C ALA A 87 9.90 -19.09 4.82
N THR A 88 10.16 -18.60 3.61
CA THR A 88 9.86 -17.21 3.21
C THR A 88 8.89 -17.18 2.04
N VAL A 89 7.80 -16.43 2.19
CA VAL A 89 6.90 -16.05 1.09
C VAL A 89 7.36 -14.71 0.52
N THR A 90 7.54 -14.65 -0.78
CA THR A 90 7.76 -13.43 -1.55
C THR A 90 6.71 -13.33 -2.66
N PHE A 91 6.66 -12.19 -3.32
CA PHE A 91 5.68 -11.93 -4.37
C PHE A 91 6.38 -11.43 -5.63
N LYS A 92 5.99 -11.99 -6.78
CA LYS A 92 6.21 -11.32 -8.07
C LYS A 92 5.04 -10.40 -8.33
N ASN A 93 5.31 -9.15 -8.66
CA ASN A 93 4.27 -8.13 -8.84
C ASN A 93 3.31 -8.45 -9.98
N HIS A 94 2.04 -8.06 -9.79
CA HIS A 94 1.08 -7.93 -10.88
C HIS A 94 1.48 -6.73 -11.74
N ALA A 95 1.16 -6.75 -13.04
CA ALA A 95 1.54 -5.68 -13.97
C ALA A 95 0.98 -4.29 -13.60
N SER A 96 -0.13 -4.26 -12.86
CA SER A 96 -0.72 -3.02 -12.31
C SER A 96 0.01 -2.46 -11.09
N GLY A 97 0.94 -3.21 -10.50
CA GLY A 97 1.55 -2.91 -9.21
C GLY A 97 0.61 -3.08 -8.02
N ALA A 98 -0.52 -3.78 -8.17
CA ALA A 98 -1.53 -3.91 -7.12
C ALA A 98 -1.00 -4.57 -5.82
N PRO A 99 -1.51 -4.15 -4.63
CA PRO A 99 -1.26 -4.76 -3.33
C PRO A 99 -1.92 -6.12 -3.19
N VAL A 100 -1.58 -6.80 -2.09
CA VAL A 100 -2.08 -8.14 -1.75
C VAL A 100 -3.17 -8.05 -0.67
N VAL A 101 -4.27 -8.77 -0.84
CA VAL A 101 -5.30 -8.94 0.19
C VAL A 101 -5.53 -10.42 0.43
N TRP A 102 -5.37 -10.85 1.68
CA TRP A 102 -5.71 -12.19 2.14
C TRP A 102 -6.95 -12.13 3.01
N LEU A 103 -8.03 -12.75 2.53
CA LEU A 103 -9.28 -12.97 3.26
C LEU A 103 -9.30 -14.44 3.69
N VAL A 104 -9.23 -14.70 5.00
CA VAL A 104 -9.02 -16.05 5.54
C VAL A 104 -10.23 -16.45 6.37
N SER A 105 -10.88 -17.55 5.97
CA SER A 105 -12.13 -17.99 6.60
C SER A 105 -11.93 -18.60 7.99
N THR A 106 -10.69 -18.92 8.38
CA THR A 106 -10.34 -19.39 9.73
C THR A 106 -9.20 -18.55 10.30
N SER A 107 -7.98 -19.10 10.32
CA SER A 107 -6.81 -18.56 11.01
C SER A 107 -5.58 -18.49 10.12
N VAL A 108 -4.66 -17.63 10.51
CA VAL A 108 -3.32 -17.47 9.93
C VAL A 108 -2.28 -17.78 11.00
N THR A 109 -1.33 -18.64 10.66
CA THR A 109 -0.14 -18.92 11.46
C THR A 109 1.11 -18.58 10.66
N ASN A 110 1.94 -17.67 11.18
CA ASN A 110 3.21 -17.30 10.57
C ASN A 110 4.37 -17.52 11.54
N HIS A 111 5.09 -18.63 11.33
CA HIS A 111 6.37 -18.92 11.98
C HIS A 111 7.58 -18.56 11.11
N GLY A 112 7.37 -18.31 9.82
CA GLY A 112 8.40 -17.95 8.85
C GLY A 112 8.41 -16.45 8.54
N THR A 113 8.61 -16.10 7.27
CA THR A 113 8.68 -14.72 6.80
C THR A 113 7.68 -14.48 5.68
N ILE A 114 6.90 -13.40 5.78
CA ILE A 114 6.12 -12.84 4.66
C ILE A 114 6.84 -11.55 4.24
N ASN A 115 7.39 -11.51 3.02
CA ASN A 115 8.24 -10.43 2.53
C ASN A 115 7.60 -9.72 1.33
N LEU A 116 7.34 -8.43 1.49
CA LEU A 116 6.80 -7.50 0.51
C LEU A 116 7.76 -6.33 0.24
N ASP A 117 9.05 -6.49 0.51
CA ASP A 117 10.02 -5.40 0.44
C ASP A 117 10.16 -4.83 -0.99
N GLY A 118 10.49 -3.54 -1.06
CA GLY A 118 10.88 -2.88 -2.30
C GLY A 118 12.28 -3.28 -2.74
N SER A 119 12.55 -3.24 -4.04
CA SER A 119 13.84 -3.68 -4.58
C SER A 119 14.96 -2.64 -4.39
N SER A 120 16.18 -3.15 -4.25
CA SER A 120 17.43 -2.44 -3.96
C SER A 120 18.41 -2.37 -5.15
N LEU A 121 17.98 -2.68 -6.38
CA LEU A 121 18.90 -3.03 -7.46
C LEU A 121 19.56 -1.83 -8.18
N ASN A 122 20.84 -1.96 -8.51
CA ASN A 122 21.60 -1.05 -9.39
C ASN A 122 21.35 -1.39 -10.86
N SER A 123 20.11 -1.31 -11.29
CA SER A 123 19.73 -1.50 -12.70
C SER A 123 19.73 -0.14 -13.42
N PRO A 124 19.92 -0.05 -14.76
CA PRO A 124 19.54 1.15 -15.52
C PRO A 124 18.04 1.49 -15.40
N ASN A 125 17.27 0.60 -14.79
CA ASN A 125 15.83 0.68 -14.62
C ASN A 125 15.46 1.26 -13.26
N SER A 126 14.28 1.87 -13.19
CA SER A 126 13.63 2.27 -11.95
C SER A 126 13.34 1.03 -11.09
N PRO A 127 13.96 0.88 -9.89
CA PRO A 127 13.74 -0.28 -9.03
C PRO A 127 12.26 -0.47 -8.69
N GLU A 128 11.78 -1.69 -8.81
CA GLU A 128 10.40 -2.06 -8.53
C GLU A 128 10.09 -1.89 -7.04
N GLY A 129 8.89 -1.38 -6.72
CA GLY A 129 8.33 -1.49 -5.38
C GLY A 129 7.87 -2.92 -5.11
N GLY A 130 7.61 -3.25 -3.84
CA GLY A 130 6.87 -4.47 -3.51
C GLY A 130 5.43 -4.40 -4.04
N PRO A 131 4.62 -5.47 -3.91
CA PRO A 131 3.22 -5.43 -4.34
C PRO A 131 2.47 -4.27 -3.70
N GLY A 132 1.85 -3.37 -4.46
CA GLY A 132 1.21 -2.15 -3.95
C GLY A 132 2.16 -0.97 -3.70
N GLY A 133 3.47 -1.20 -3.72
CA GLY A 133 4.50 -0.17 -3.62
C GLY A 133 4.85 0.43 -4.98
N PHE A 134 5.51 1.59 -4.94
CA PHE A 134 5.87 2.36 -6.15
C PHE A 134 7.36 2.27 -6.44
N ARG A 135 7.68 2.42 -7.73
CA ARG A 135 9.04 2.37 -8.24
C ARG A 135 9.92 3.50 -7.72
N GLY A 136 11.21 3.23 -7.61
CA GLY A 136 12.23 4.25 -7.41
C GLY A 136 12.57 5.03 -8.69
N GLY A 137 13.24 6.16 -8.53
CA GLY A 137 13.66 7.03 -9.63
C GLY A 137 14.78 6.40 -10.45
N GLY A 138 14.80 6.68 -11.75
CA GLY A 138 15.89 6.24 -12.62
C GLY A 138 17.19 7.02 -12.39
N ARG A 139 18.22 6.69 -13.15
CA ARG A 139 19.48 7.47 -13.18
C ARG A 139 19.21 8.85 -13.77
N SER A 140 19.91 9.87 -13.29
CA SER A 140 19.87 11.19 -13.91
C SER A 140 20.40 11.12 -15.35
N SER A 141 19.74 11.85 -16.25
CA SER A 141 20.23 12.07 -17.62
C SER A 141 21.28 13.18 -17.71
N ILE A 142 21.46 13.96 -16.65
CA ILE A 142 22.35 15.13 -16.58
C ILE A 142 23.37 14.93 -15.43
N PRO A 143 24.68 15.04 -15.69
CA PRO A 143 25.70 15.04 -14.63
C PRO A 143 25.41 16.10 -13.56
N GLY A 144 25.50 15.72 -12.29
CA GLY A 144 25.24 16.64 -11.17
C GLY A 144 23.76 16.93 -10.91
N ASN A 145 22.83 16.18 -11.50
CA ASN A 145 21.40 16.30 -11.23
C ASN A 145 20.83 15.03 -10.54
N VAL A 146 19.62 15.15 -9.99
CA VAL A 146 18.90 14.11 -9.25
C VAL A 146 17.61 13.75 -9.98
N THR A 147 17.00 12.63 -9.60
CA THR A 147 15.68 12.23 -10.10
C THR A 147 14.71 12.06 -8.95
N SER A 148 13.42 12.05 -9.27
CA SER A 148 12.38 11.73 -8.29
C SER A 148 11.98 10.26 -8.36
N GLY A 149 11.61 9.69 -7.21
CA GLY A 149 10.90 8.43 -7.16
C GLY A 149 9.45 8.55 -7.65
N PHE A 150 8.75 7.43 -7.66
CA PHE A 150 7.33 7.36 -8.01
C PHE A 150 6.47 7.12 -6.77
N GLY A 151 5.19 7.49 -6.85
CA GLY A 151 4.22 7.30 -5.80
C GLY A 151 3.82 8.59 -5.05
N PRO A 152 2.77 8.53 -4.22
CA PRO A 152 2.16 9.71 -3.59
C PRO A 152 3.10 10.51 -2.69
N GLY A 153 4.02 9.83 -2.00
CA GLY A 153 4.99 10.46 -1.10
C GLY A 153 6.34 10.74 -1.74
N ALA A 154 6.57 10.28 -2.98
CA ALA A 154 7.91 10.24 -3.56
C ALA A 154 8.58 11.61 -3.61
N GLY A 155 9.87 11.59 -3.28
CA GLY A 155 10.75 12.74 -3.22
C GLY A 155 11.84 12.71 -4.27
N TYR A 156 12.66 13.75 -4.27
CA TYR A 156 13.97 13.78 -4.93
C TYR A 156 15.08 13.73 -3.87
N SER A 157 16.28 13.33 -4.30
CA SER A 157 17.49 13.39 -3.47
C SER A 157 18.07 14.81 -3.51
N LEU A 158 18.62 15.35 -2.42
CA LEU A 158 19.24 16.69 -2.43
C LEU A 158 20.71 16.62 -2.88
N LEU A 159 21.17 17.62 -3.65
CA LEU A 159 22.47 17.64 -4.34
C LEU A 159 23.70 17.93 -3.45
N ASN A 160 23.54 18.10 -2.14
CA ASN A 160 24.65 18.40 -1.22
C ASN A 160 24.68 17.37 -0.09
N GLY A 161 25.82 16.67 0.04
CA GLY A 161 26.21 15.64 1.02
C GLY A 161 25.27 15.29 2.19
N ASN A 162 25.14 13.98 2.46
CA ASN A 162 24.41 13.38 3.59
C ASN A 162 22.90 13.69 3.67
N ASN A 163 22.27 14.08 2.56
CA ASN A 163 20.84 14.33 2.54
C ASN A 163 20.07 13.17 1.91
N TYR A 164 19.22 12.56 2.73
CA TYR A 164 18.29 11.50 2.41
C TYR A 164 17.22 11.92 1.38
N ALA A 165 16.51 10.96 0.79
CA ALA A 165 15.37 11.27 -0.07
C ALA A 165 14.35 12.12 0.70
N VAL A 166 14.05 13.32 0.20
CA VAL A 166 13.07 14.21 0.83
C VAL A 166 11.69 13.81 0.38
N PHE A 167 11.09 12.87 1.11
CA PHE A 167 9.69 12.52 0.93
C PHE A 167 8.80 13.66 1.41
N ALA A 168 7.88 14.12 0.57
CA ALA A 168 7.03 15.26 0.92
C ALA A 168 6.04 14.91 2.04
N ASN A 169 5.56 13.65 2.11
CA ASN A 169 4.63 13.15 3.11
C ASN A 169 4.67 11.61 3.20
N VAL A 170 4.22 11.04 4.33
CA VAL A 170 3.89 9.60 4.41
C VAL A 170 2.62 9.36 3.59
N TYR A 171 2.68 8.46 2.61
CA TYR A 171 1.57 8.17 1.69
C TYR A 171 0.36 7.54 2.41
N GLY A 172 -0.77 7.49 1.70
CA GLY A 172 -2.01 6.92 2.23
C GLY A 172 -2.50 7.64 3.49
N ASN A 173 -3.27 6.94 4.31
CA ASN A 173 -3.78 7.44 5.58
C ASN A 173 -3.63 6.38 6.68
N PRO A 174 -3.76 6.74 7.98
CA PRO A 174 -3.63 5.78 9.08
C PRO A 174 -4.61 4.60 9.03
N GLN A 175 -5.74 4.74 8.33
CA GLN A 175 -6.70 3.64 8.14
C GLN A 175 -6.16 2.58 7.16
N ILE A 176 -5.19 2.91 6.29
CA ILE A 176 -4.71 2.02 5.22
C ILE A 176 -5.91 1.59 4.32
N ILE A 177 -6.74 2.58 3.98
CA ILE A 177 -7.88 2.45 3.07
C ILE A 177 -7.87 3.64 2.11
N PRO A 178 -7.63 3.46 0.80
CA PRO A 178 -7.31 2.20 0.15
C PRO A 178 -5.96 1.61 0.60
N LEU A 179 -5.76 0.32 0.36
CA LEU A 179 -4.49 -0.35 0.61
C LEU A 179 -3.47 0.13 -0.43
N VAL A 180 -2.45 0.85 0.02
CA VAL A 180 -1.42 1.46 -0.84
C VAL A 180 -0.08 1.26 -0.14
N GLY A 181 0.98 0.96 -0.88
CA GLY A 181 2.33 0.77 -0.36
C GLY A 181 3.23 1.99 -0.48
N GLY A 182 4.49 1.76 -0.11
CA GLY A 182 5.60 2.72 -0.08
C GLY A 182 5.84 3.43 -1.40
N SER A 183 6.14 4.72 -1.33
CA SER A 183 6.73 5.45 -2.46
C SER A 183 8.20 5.11 -2.64
N GLY A 184 8.68 5.06 -3.88
CA GLY A 184 10.09 4.86 -4.17
C GLY A 184 10.91 6.12 -3.92
N GLY A 185 12.21 5.94 -3.68
CA GLY A 185 13.17 7.03 -3.51
C GLY A 185 13.68 7.58 -4.83
N GLY A 186 14.32 8.75 -4.80
CA GLY A 186 14.91 9.39 -5.97
C GLY A 186 16.30 8.89 -6.31
N GLY A 187 16.67 8.87 -7.59
CA GLY A 187 18.03 8.56 -8.02
C GLY A 187 19.00 9.70 -7.72
N TYR A 188 20.28 9.34 -7.55
CA TYR A 188 21.36 10.26 -7.25
C TYR A 188 22.38 10.16 -8.38
N ASN A 189 22.55 11.21 -9.19
CA ASN A 189 23.47 11.25 -10.33
C ASN A 189 23.20 10.21 -11.44
N VAL A 190 24.15 10.09 -12.38
CA VAL A 190 24.06 9.26 -13.59
C VAL A 190 24.35 7.77 -13.35
N GLN A 191 24.73 7.38 -12.13
CA GLN A 191 25.15 6.03 -11.75
C GLN A 191 24.20 5.37 -10.74
N SER A 192 23.47 6.15 -9.93
CA SER A 192 22.61 5.60 -8.88
C SER A 192 21.12 5.81 -9.17
N VAL A 193 20.34 4.76 -8.89
CA VAL A 193 18.86 4.78 -8.91
C VAL A 193 18.32 4.88 -7.49
N GLY A 194 17.06 5.27 -7.33
CA GLY A 194 16.39 5.25 -6.03
C GLY A 194 15.76 3.90 -5.73
N GLY A 195 15.70 3.48 -4.47
CA GLY A 195 15.10 2.21 -4.07
C GLY A 195 13.58 2.18 -4.25
N GLY A 196 13.03 0.99 -4.49
CA GLY A 196 11.58 0.78 -4.58
C GLY A 196 10.91 0.94 -3.23
N GLY A 197 9.67 1.42 -3.21
CA GLY A 197 8.89 1.48 -1.97
C GLY A 197 8.41 0.10 -1.53
N GLY A 198 8.27 -0.11 -0.22
CA GLY A 198 7.75 -1.35 0.35
C GLY A 198 6.31 -1.62 -0.11
N GLY A 199 5.92 -2.90 -0.17
CA GLY A 199 4.60 -3.31 -0.62
C GLY A 199 3.49 -3.02 0.40
N ALA A 200 2.29 -3.52 0.12
CA ALA A 200 1.15 -3.41 1.00
C ALA A 200 0.34 -4.69 1.04
N ILE A 201 -0.04 -5.08 2.26
CA ILE A 201 -0.85 -6.26 2.52
C ILE A 201 -1.94 -6.00 3.56
N LEU A 202 -3.13 -6.50 3.26
CA LEU A 202 -4.18 -6.75 4.26
C LEU A 202 -4.23 -8.26 4.53
N ILE A 203 -4.13 -8.65 5.80
CA ILE A 203 -4.43 -10.00 6.26
C ILE A 203 -5.64 -9.91 7.19
N ALA A 204 -6.76 -10.47 6.73
CA ALA A 204 -8.00 -10.50 7.46
C ALA A 204 -8.40 -11.96 7.77
N ALA A 205 -8.54 -12.32 9.04
CA ALA A 205 -8.91 -13.68 9.47
C ALA A 205 -10.13 -13.65 10.39
N SER A 206 -11.05 -14.59 10.23
CA SER A 206 -12.27 -14.64 11.06
C SER A 206 -11.99 -14.98 12.53
N GLN A 207 -10.88 -15.69 12.79
CA GLN A 207 -10.46 -16.14 14.11
C GLN A 207 -9.13 -15.49 14.49
N THR A 208 -8.00 -16.20 14.34
CA THR A 208 -6.71 -15.78 14.89
C THR A 208 -5.70 -15.48 13.80
N ILE A 209 -4.89 -14.44 14.00
CA ILE A 209 -3.60 -14.23 13.30
C ILE A 209 -2.49 -14.39 14.35
N ALA A 210 -1.78 -15.52 14.31
CA ALA A 210 -0.66 -15.82 15.20
C ALA A 210 0.67 -15.62 14.47
N ILE A 211 1.53 -14.73 14.96
CA ILE A 211 2.80 -14.37 14.32
C ILE A 211 3.95 -14.56 15.31
N SER A 212 4.78 -15.57 15.10
CA SER A 212 6.07 -15.70 15.78
C SER A 212 7.27 -15.41 14.87
N GLY A 213 7.02 -15.31 13.56
CA GLY A 213 8.00 -14.95 12.54
C GLY A 213 7.96 -13.47 12.17
N LEU A 214 8.16 -13.17 10.89
CA LEU A 214 8.30 -11.81 10.36
C LEU A 214 7.24 -11.51 9.29
N ILE A 215 6.73 -10.28 9.27
CA ILE A 215 5.99 -9.69 8.13
C ILE A 215 6.66 -8.38 7.79
N HIS A 216 7.34 -8.30 6.65
CA HIS A 216 8.09 -7.13 6.22
C HIS A 216 7.51 -6.53 4.95
N ALA A 217 7.39 -5.21 4.94
CA ALA A 217 7.09 -4.40 3.78
C ALA A 217 8.03 -3.19 3.80
N ASN A 218 9.34 -3.42 3.84
CA ASN A 218 10.35 -2.38 3.94
C ASN A 218 10.64 -1.74 2.58
N GLY A 219 11.08 -0.49 2.59
CA GLY A 219 11.63 0.14 1.39
C GLY A 219 12.96 -0.48 0.98
N GLY A 220 13.25 -0.47 -0.32
CA GLY A 220 14.53 -0.91 -0.86
C GLY A 220 15.62 0.17 -0.71
N GLU A 221 16.88 -0.27 -0.62
CA GLU A 221 18.06 0.59 -0.56
C GLU A 221 19.20 0.02 -1.39
N LEU A 222 19.90 0.87 -2.14
CA LEU A 222 21.21 0.53 -2.65
C LEU A 222 22.25 0.74 -1.54
N ALA A 223 22.96 -0.32 -1.15
CA ALA A 223 23.95 -0.27 -0.07
C ALA A 223 24.87 0.97 -0.16
N GLY A 224 24.85 1.79 0.89
CA GLY A 224 25.68 3.00 1.01
C GLY A 224 25.24 4.18 0.14
N THR A 225 24.05 4.14 -0.47
CA THR A 225 23.61 5.11 -1.48
C THR A 225 22.34 5.86 -1.09
N TYR A 226 22.28 7.12 -1.49
CA TYR A 226 21.15 8.03 -1.34
C TYR A 226 19.90 7.54 -2.10
N GLY A 227 18.70 7.92 -1.63
CA GLY A 227 17.47 7.62 -2.38
C GLY A 227 16.72 6.35 -1.95
N ALA A 228 16.73 5.99 -0.67
CA ALA A 228 15.97 4.84 -0.16
C ALA A 228 14.46 4.96 -0.44
N GLY A 229 13.81 3.82 -0.70
CA GLY A 229 12.35 3.72 -0.71
C GLY A 229 11.74 3.87 0.68
N SER A 230 10.51 4.36 0.74
CA SER A 230 9.74 4.38 1.99
C SER A 230 9.15 3.00 2.31
N GLY A 231 8.91 2.75 3.59
CA GLY A 231 8.25 1.54 4.05
C GLY A 231 6.80 1.44 3.55
N GLY A 232 6.29 0.23 3.51
CA GLY A 232 5.00 -0.22 3.00
C GLY A 232 3.85 -0.16 4.01
N ALA A 233 2.74 -0.81 3.70
CA ALA A 233 1.55 -0.78 4.54
C ALA A 233 1.10 -2.19 4.95
N ILE A 234 1.06 -2.47 6.25
CA ILE A 234 0.62 -3.76 6.77
C ILE A 234 -0.62 -3.55 7.62
N ARG A 235 -1.74 -4.14 7.22
CA ARG A 235 -3.00 -4.11 7.96
C ARG A 235 -3.38 -5.51 8.40
N LEU A 236 -3.52 -5.71 9.70
CA LEU A 236 -3.96 -6.97 10.31
C LEU A 236 -5.36 -6.77 10.90
N LEU A 237 -6.26 -7.69 10.58
CA LEU A 237 -7.65 -7.67 11.05
C LEU A 237 -8.08 -9.07 11.48
N ALA A 238 -8.42 -9.27 12.75
CA ALA A 238 -8.88 -10.57 13.25
C ALA A 238 -9.72 -10.45 14.52
N HIS A 239 -10.24 -11.57 15.01
CA HIS A 239 -10.76 -11.59 16.39
C HIS A 239 -9.60 -11.49 17.37
N GLU A 240 -8.57 -12.34 17.20
CA GLU A 240 -7.35 -12.32 17.99
C GLU A 240 -6.11 -12.13 17.10
N VAL A 241 -5.21 -11.25 17.50
CA VAL A 241 -3.86 -11.16 16.91
C VAL A 241 -2.84 -11.32 18.02
N SER A 242 -1.97 -12.32 17.92
CA SER A 242 -1.04 -12.68 18.99
C SER A 242 0.31 -13.20 18.47
N GLY A 243 1.23 -13.47 19.40
CA GLY A 243 2.57 -14.00 19.11
C GLY A 243 3.70 -13.05 19.52
N SER A 244 4.94 -13.45 19.20
CA SER A 244 6.18 -12.77 19.61
C SER A 244 7.05 -12.33 18.43
N GLY A 245 6.49 -12.38 17.22
CA GLY A 245 7.19 -12.02 15.99
C GLY A 245 7.31 -10.50 15.78
N GLN A 246 7.61 -10.08 14.55
CA GLN A 246 7.71 -8.67 14.18
C GLN A 246 6.93 -8.35 12.90
N VAL A 247 6.30 -7.18 12.89
CA VAL A 247 5.61 -6.58 11.76
C VAL A 247 6.31 -5.26 11.42
N GLN A 248 6.94 -5.20 10.25
CA GLN A 248 7.84 -4.11 9.88
C GLN A 248 7.47 -3.45 8.56
N ALA A 249 7.35 -2.14 8.58
CA ALA A 249 7.20 -1.28 7.41
C ALA A 249 8.20 -0.13 7.51
N LEU A 250 9.48 -0.47 7.51
CA LEU A 250 10.57 0.48 7.64
C LEU A 250 10.86 1.14 6.30
N GLY A 251 11.14 2.44 6.32
CA GLY A 251 11.94 3.02 5.25
C GLY A 251 13.39 2.56 5.44
N ALA A 252 14.12 2.43 4.36
CA ALA A 252 15.56 2.18 4.44
C ALA A 252 16.32 3.47 4.81
N ASN A 253 17.63 3.56 4.61
CA ASN A 253 18.42 4.72 5.05
C ASN A 253 17.93 6.04 4.42
N GLY A 254 17.17 6.84 5.20
CA GLY A 254 16.51 8.05 4.72
C GLY A 254 15.12 7.90 4.15
N GLY A 255 14.61 6.68 4.05
CA GLY A 255 13.23 6.38 3.71
C GLY A 255 12.29 6.69 4.86
N ASN A 256 11.13 7.30 4.57
CA ASN A 256 10.07 7.40 5.56
C ASN A 256 9.57 6.01 5.95
N ARG A 257 9.26 5.81 7.24
CA ARG A 257 8.53 4.63 7.69
C ARG A 257 7.13 4.62 7.06
N GLY A 258 6.65 3.41 6.79
CA GLY A 258 5.33 3.16 6.24
C GLY A 258 4.24 3.19 7.31
N ARG A 259 3.27 2.29 7.21
CA ARG A 259 2.13 2.22 8.14
C ARG A 259 1.87 0.79 8.59
N THR A 260 1.57 0.64 9.86
CA THR A 260 1.04 -0.61 10.42
C THR A 260 -0.29 -0.31 11.08
N ARG A 261 -1.27 -1.18 10.89
CA ARG A 261 -2.58 -1.09 11.52
C ARG A 261 -2.99 -2.44 12.06
N LEU A 262 -3.49 -2.46 13.28
CA LEU A 262 -3.98 -3.65 13.95
C LEU A 262 -5.42 -3.43 14.41
N GLN A 263 -6.32 -4.26 13.91
CA GLN A 263 -7.72 -4.28 14.26
C GLN A 263 -8.07 -5.64 14.87
N ALA A 264 -8.27 -5.70 16.18
CA ALA A 264 -8.55 -6.94 16.87
C ALA A 264 -9.41 -6.72 18.12
N ASN A 265 -10.22 -7.72 18.48
CA ASN A 265 -10.90 -7.72 19.78
C ASN A 265 -9.91 -8.06 20.89
N VAL A 266 -8.92 -8.91 20.58
CA VAL A 266 -7.84 -9.32 21.48
C VAL A 266 -6.49 -9.15 20.77
N ALA A 267 -5.60 -8.34 21.36
CA ALA A 267 -4.25 -8.14 20.88
C ALA A 267 -3.23 -8.61 21.92
N GLY A 268 -2.35 -9.54 21.54
CA GLY A 268 -1.26 -10.03 22.39
C GLY A 268 -0.19 -8.97 22.63
N PRO A 269 0.38 -8.87 23.84
CA PRO A 269 1.26 -7.75 24.21
C PRO A 269 2.68 -7.84 23.63
N THR A 270 3.09 -9.00 23.12
CA THR A 270 4.47 -9.30 22.73
C THR A 270 4.77 -9.15 21.24
N LEU A 271 3.74 -8.95 20.40
CA LEU A 271 3.93 -8.79 18.96
C LEU A 271 4.51 -7.41 18.67
N GLY A 272 5.70 -7.37 18.06
CA GLY A 272 6.38 -6.12 17.74
C GLY A 272 5.85 -5.48 16.46
N PHE A 273 5.60 -4.17 16.50
CA PHE A 273 5.26 -3.37 15.32
C PHE A 273 6.28 -2.25 15.14
N THR A 274 6.84 -2.10 13.94
CA THR A 274 7.69 -0.96 13.60
C THR A 274 7.37 -0.44 12.20
N PRO A 275 6.73 0.73 12.04
CA PRO A 275 6.28 1.67 13.08
C PRO A 275 5.20 1.09 14.00
N ALA A 276 4.93 1.75 15.12
CA ALA A 276 3.87 1.36 16.05
C ALA A 276 2.51 1.32 15.33
N ALA A 277 1.72 0.28 15.60
CA ALA A 277 0.43 0.11 14.98
C ALA A 277 -0.62 1.06 15.56
N THR A 278 -1.50 1.58 14.71
CA THR A 278 -2.76 2.16 15.17
C THR A 278 -3.71 1.03 15.57
N LEU A 279 -4.07 0.96 16.86
CA LEU A 279 -4.97 -0.02 17.44
C LEU A 279 -6.42 0.47 17.36
N GLU A 280 -7.30 -0.33 16.78
CA GLU A 280 -8.73 0.01 16.67
C GLU A 280 -9.63 -1.23 16.77
N SER A 281 -10.93 -0.99 16.96
CA SER A 281 -11.96 -2.03 16.86
C SER A 281 -11.94 -2.70 15.46
N PRO A 282 -12.14 -4.03 15.37
CA PRO A 282 -12.30 -4.71 14.09
C PRO A 282 -13.68 -4.48 13.42
N ALA A 283 -14.63 -3.84 14.11
CA ALA A 283 -15.96 -3.54 13.59
C ALA A 283 -16.28 -2.02 13.57
N PRO A 284 -16.91 -1.50 12.50
CA PRO A 284 -17.23 -2.20 11.25
C PRO A 284 -15.97 -2.46 10.40
N MET A 285 -15.94 -3.59 9.70
CA MET A 285 -14.84 -3.91 8.79
C MET A 285 -15.02 -3.16 7.47
N LEU A 286 -14.11 -2.24 7.19
CA LEU A 286 -14.02 -1.53 5.91
C LEU A 286 -12.81 -2.03 5.11
N LEU A 287 -13.04 -2.78 4.03
CA LEU A 287 -11.98 -3.29 3.13
C LEU A 287 -11.55 -2.24 2.10
N TRP A 288 -12.52 -1.54 1.53
CA TRP A 288 -12.36 -0.61 0.42
C TRP A 288 -12.85 0.78 0.82
N PRO A 289 -12.43 1.85 0.14
CA PRO A 289 -13.10 3.14 0.26
C PRO A 289 -14.61 3.00 0.04
N GLU A 290 -15.38 3.83 0.73
CA GLU A 290 -16.84 3.90 0.55
C GLU A 290 -17.19 4.26 -0.89
N THR A 291 -18.37 3.83 -1.35
CA THR A 291 -18.81 4.04 -2.74
C THR A 291 -18.90 5.52 -3.13
N ASN A 292 -19.16 6.40 -2.17
CA ASN A 292 -19.23 7.86 -2.33
C ASN A 292 -17.94 8.57 -1.90
N ALA A 293 -16.84 7.84 -1.66
CA ALA A 293 -15.56 8.47 -1.35
C ALA A 293 -15.13 9.44 -2.46
N ALA A 294 -14.44 10.52 -2.08
CA ALA A 294 -13.88 11.47 -3.03
C ALA A 294 -12.83 10.79 -3.91
N THR A 295 -12.87 11.07 -5.22
CA THR A 295 -11.89 10.54 -6.17
C THR A 295 -11.29 11.64 -7.04
N VAL A 296 -10.10 11.37 -7.57
CA VAL A 296 -9.42 12.19 -8.57
C VAL A 296 -8.76 11.27 -9.60
N ARG A 297 -8.94 11.55 -10.89
CA ARG A 297 -8.41 10.72 -11.99
C ARG A 297 -7.96 11.58 -13.16
N VAL A 298 -6.78 11.30 -13.70
CA VAL A 298 -6.37 11.84 -15.01
C VAL A 298 -7.19 11.14 -16.08
N VAL A 299 -7.94 11.89 -16.89
CA VAL A 299 -8.88 11.33 -17.88
C VAL A 299 -8.41 11.50 -19.32
N SER A 300 -7.61 12.52 -19.61
CA SER A 300 -6.99 12.66 -20.93
C SER A 300 -5.71 13.48 -20.90
N VAL A 301 -4.81 13.18 -21.83
CA VAL A 301 -3.58 13.94 -22.09
C VAL A 301 -3.51 14.25 -23.58
N SER A 302 -3.42 15.52 -23.95
CA SER A 302 -3.46 15.98 -25.35
C SER A 302 -4.72 15.51 -26.11
N GLY A 303 -5.85 15.41 -25.42
CA GLY A 303 -7.12 14.90 -25.98
C GLY A 303 -7.20 13.37 -26.09
N LEU A 304 -6.11 12.64 -25.88
CA LEU A 304 -6.10 11.17 -25.85
C LEU A 304 -6.61 10.68 -24.49
N GLN A 305 -7.58 9.76 -24.50
CA GLN A 305 -8.15 9.19 -23.28
C GLN A 305 -7.13 8.32 -22.54
N THR A 306 -7.06 8.47 -21.22
CA THR A 306 -6.29 7.57 -20.38
C THR A 306 -7.06 6.28 -20.11
N PRO A 307 -6.38 5.11 -20.03
CA PRO A 307 -7.02 3.86 -19.69
C PRO A 307 -7.61 3.90 -18.28
N ALA A 308 -8.73 3.18 -18.06
CA ALA A 308 -9.39 3.08 -16.75
C ALA A 308 -8.46 2.51 -15.67
N ASP A 309 -7.55 1.62 -16.08
CA ASP A 309 -6.59 0.92 -15.25
C ASP A 309 -5.16 1.16 -15.78
N PRO A 310 -4.57 2.33 -15.49
CA PRO A 310 -3.26 2.70 -16.01
C PRO A 310 -2.14 1.81 -15.43
N ARG A 311 -1.19 1.43 -16.27
CA ARG A 311 -0.06 0.56 -15.90
C ARG A 311 1.17 1.33 -15.43
N ALA A 312 1.26 2.61 -15.78
CA ALA A 312 2.42 3.46 -15.50
C ALA A 312 3.74 2.77 -15.91
N ALA A 313 3.73 2.13 -17.08
CA ALA A 313 4.91 1.48 -17.64
C ALA A 313 6.00 2.53 -17.95
N LEU A 314 7.24 2.22 -17.58
CA LEU A 314 8.40 3.10 -17.74
C LEU A 314 9.44 2.55 -18.72
N GLN A 315 9.18 1.35 -19.27
CA GLN A 315 10.06 0.61 -20.15
C GLN A 315 9.36 -0.63 -20.73
N ASN A 316 9.86 -1.09 -21.89
CA ASN A 316 9.59 -2.41 -22.48
C ASN A 316 8.10 -2.78 -22.67
N SER A 317 7.22 -1.79 -22.61
CA SER A 317 5.77 -1.88 -22.81
C SER A 317 5.28 -0.53 -23.33
N PRO A 318 4.23 -0.50 -24.16
CA PRO A 318 3.59 0.76 -24.56
C PRO A 318 3.23 1.60 -23.35
N ALA A 319 3.34 2.93 -23.49
CA ALA A 319 2.84 3.85 -22.50
C ALA A 319 1.32 3.81 -22.45
N ASP A 320 0.72 4.21 -21.32
CA ASP A 320 -0.74 4.34 -21.21
C ASP A 320 -1.29 5.37 -22.21
N VAL A 321 -0.50 6.39 -22.54
CA VAL A 321 -0.75 7.39 -23.58
C VAL A 321 0.57 7.74 -24.27
N GLU A 322 0.60 7.70 -25.60
CA GLU A 322 1.76 8.08 -26.41
C GLU A 322 1.53 9.43 -27.09
N LEU A 323 2.53 10.31 -27.04
CA LEU A 323 2.45 11.66 -27.60
C LEU A 323 3.52 11.88 -28.65
N ALA A 324 3.13 12.43 -29.80
CA ALA A 324 4.02 12.81 -30.89
C ALA A 324 4.37 14.31 -30.86
N THR A 325 4.50 14.89 -29.66
CA THR A 325 4.79 16.33 -29.48
C THR A 325 5.51 16.59 -28.16
N THR A 326 6.34 17.63 -28.16
CA THR A 326 6.97 18.21 -26.97
C THR A 326 6.41 19.59 -26.62
N ASN A 327 5.42 20.07 -27.39
CA ASN A 327 4.69 21.31 -27.08
C ASN A 327 3.85 21.15 -25.82
N ALA A 328 3.38 22.27 -25.27
CA ALA A 328 2.41 22.23 -24.18
C ALA A 328 1.14 21.49 -24.60
N VAL A 329 0.70 20.55 -23.76
CA VAL A 329 -0.53 19.77 -23.96
C VAL A 329 -1.48 19.94 -22.78
N SER A 330 -2.76 19.77 -23.03
CA SER A 330 -3.79 19.74 -22.00
C SER A 330 -3.74 18.42 -21.23
N ILE A 331 -3.62 18.49 -19.92
CA ILE A 331 -3.82 17.36 -19.00
C ILE A 331 -5.13 17.62 -18.28
N VAL A 332 -6.13 16.79 -18.56
CA VAL A 332 -7.48 16.91 -18.01
C VAL A 332 -7.68 15.89 -16.90
N VAL A 333 -8.22 16.35 -15.79
CA VAL A 333 -8.49 15.57 -14.58
C VAL A 333 -9.94 15.72 -14.19
N GLN A 334 -10.54 14.63 -13.71
CA GLN A 334 -11.88 14.64 -13.13
C GLN A 334 -11.84 14.31 -11.64
N THR A 335 -12.67 15.01 -10.88
CA THR A 335 -12.94 14.71 -9.48
C THR A 335 -14.40 14.35 -9.28
N SER A 336 -14.70 13.37 -8.43
CA SER A 336 -16.06 13.01 -8.01
C SER A 336 -16.19 13.10 -6.49
N ASN A 337 -17.36 13.51 -6.00
CA ASN A 337 -17.65 13.72 -4.57
C ASN A 337 -16.60 14.61 -3.87
N PHE A 338 -16.15 15.65 -4.55
CA PHE A 338 -15.05 16.51 -4.11
C PHE A 338 -15.42 18.00 -4.24
N PRO A 339 -15.20 18.83 -3.21
CA PRO A 339 -15.56 20.25 -3.26
C PRO A 339 -14.87 21.02 -4.40
N THR A 340 -15.61 21.89 -5.08
CA THR A 340 -15.08 22.73 -6.17
C THR A 340 -14.15 23.85 -5.71
N ASN A 341 -14.11 24.14 -4.41
CA ASN A 341 -13.12 25.03 -3.80
C ASN A 341 -11.84 24.30 -3.34
N GLY A 342 -11.74 22.99 -3.56
CA GLY A 342 -10.55 22.22 -3.21
C GLY A 342 -9.35 22.48 -4.13
N ILE A 343 -8.20 21.93 -3.75
CA ILE A 343 -6.94 22.06 -4.49
C ILE A 343 -6.66 20.75 -5.23
N VAL A 344 -6.55 20.82 -6.56
CA VAL A 344 -6.16 19.70 -7.42
C VAL A 344 -4.74 19.94 -7.97
N ASN A 345 -3.80 19.09 -7.58
CA ASN A 345 -2.41 19.11 -8.04
C ASN A 345 -2.13 17.96 -9.00
N ILE A 346 -1.35 18.25 -10.03
CA ILE A 346 -0.83 17.30 -11.02
C ILE A 346 0.67 17.19 -10.79
N PHE A 347 1.11 15.97 -10.49
CA PHE A 347 2.52 15.61 -10.40
C PHE A 347 2.94 14.96 -11.70
N ILE A 348 3.95 15.52 -12.34
CA ILE A 348 4.57 14.96 -13.54
C ILE A 348 5.96 14.49 -13.12
N THR A 349 6.17 13.18 -13.05
CA THR A 349 7.47 12.58 -12.74
C THR A 349 8.05 11.95 -14.01
N PRO A 350 8.99 12.62 -14.69
CA PRO A 350 9.78 11.98 -15.73
C PRO A 350 10.70 10.91 -15.14
N ARG A 351 10.99 9.86 -15.90
CA ARG A 351 11.84 8.74 -15.44
C ARG A 351 13.23 9.17 -14.96
N ASN A 352 13.82 10.15 -15.63
CA ASN A 352 15.25 10.47 -15.51
C ASN A 352 15.52 11.92 -15.07
N THR A 353 14.54 12.60 -14.50
CA THR A 353 14.70 13.94 -13.91
C THR A 353 13.72 14.13 -12.73
N THR A 354 13.71 15.32 -12.16
CA THR A 354 12.90 15.69 -11.00
C THR A 354 11.44 15.88 -11.36
N ARG A 355 10.56 15.51 -10.44
CA ARG A 355 9.12 15.75 -10.50
C ARG A 355 8.81 17.25 -10.53
N THR A 356 7.86 17.63 -11.36
CA THR A 356 7.21 18.95 -11.32
C THR A 356 5.78 18.85 -10.81
N THR A 357 5.30 19.91 -10.15
CA THR A 357 3.95 19.98 -9.58
C THR A 357 3.23 21.20 -10.13
N TYR A 358 2.00 21.00 -10.60
CA TYR A 358 1.15 22.08 -11.08
C TYR A 358 -0.22 22.00 -10.45
N GLN A 359 -0.79 23.14 -10.07
CA GLN A 359 -2.17 23.22 -9.66
C GLN A 359 -3.07 23.31 -10.89
N ALA A 360 -4.04 22.40 -11.01
CA ALA A 360 -5.03 22.43 -12.07
C ALA A 360 -6.12 23.48 -11.78
N ALA A 361 -6.58 24.16 -12.81
CA ALA A 361 -7.70 25.10 -12.73
C ALA A 361 -9.03 24.35 -12.91
N LEU A 362 -10.05 24.71 -12.14
CA LEU A 362 -11.41 24.23 -12.35
C LEU A 362 -11.93 24.81 -13.67
N ILE A 363 -12.40 23.94 -14.57
CA ILE A 363 -12.96 24.34 -15.86
C ILE A 363 -14.48 24.37 -15.81
N SER A 364 -15.09 23.33 -15.23
CA SER A 364 -16.54 23.17 -15.17
C SER A 364 -16.96 22.11 -14.16
N GLY A 365 -18.25 22.09 -13.83
CA GLY A 365 -18.89 21.04 -13.04
C GLY A 365 -19.25 21.46 -11.62
N SER A 366 -19.52 20.47 -10.78
CA SER A 366 -19.98 20.63 -9.40
C SER A 366 -19.24 19.66 -8.46
N SER A 367 -19.62 19.63 -7.18
CA SER A 367 -19.01 18.69 -6.23
C SER A 367 -19.28 17.21 -6.55
N SER A 368 -20.34 16.90 -7.31
CA SER A 368 -20.61 15.53 -7.74
C SER A 368 -19.64 15.08 -8.83
N LEU A 369 -19.34 15.95 -9.80
CA LEU A 369 -18.38 15.71 -10.86
C LEU A 369 -17.85 17.05 -11.38
N ALA A 370 -16.53 17.25 -11.32
CA ALA A 370 -15.86 18.45 -11.79
C ALA A 370 -14.67 18.11 -12.70
N THR A 371 -14.44 18.96 -13.70
CA THR A 371 -13.33 18.87 -14.64
C THR A 371 -12.31 19.95 -14.35
N TRP A 372 -11.06 19.54 -14.25
CA TRP A 372 -9.90 20.37 -13.96
C TRP A 372 -8.87 20.22 -15.08
N GLN A 373 -8.07 21.26 -15.30
CA GLN A 373 -7.07 21.24 -16.37
C GLN A 373 -5.78 21.95 -15.99
N VAL A 374 -4.66 21.42 -16.47
CA VAL A 374 -3.37 22.12 -16.58
C VAL A 374 -2.86 22.04 -18.02
N GLN A 375 -2.14 23.06 -18.46
CA GLN A 375 -1.41 23.08 -19.73
C GLN A 375 0.08 22.99 -19.42
N HIS A 376 0.76 21.94 -19.90
CA HIS A 376 2.19 21.79 -19.67
C HIS A 376 2.89 20.99 -20.77
N ALA A 377 4.17 21.28 -21.00
CA ALA A 377 5.01 20.51 -21.93
C ALA A 377 5.56 19.27 -21.22
N LEU A 378 5.50 18.12 -21.89
CA LEU A 378 6.08 16.88 -21.37
C LEU A 378 7.46 16.65 -22.00
N LEU A 379 8.42 16.24 -21.17
CA LEU A 379 9.76 15.92 -21.65
C LEU A 379 9.74 14.65 -22.50
N PRO A 380 10.62 14.53 -23.52
CA PRO A 380 10.79 13.28 -24.24
C PRO A 380 11.09 12.09 -23.31
N GLY A 381 10.51 10.93 -23.64
CA GLY A 381 10.63 9.70 -22.87
C GLY A 381 9.43 9.43 -21.96
N TYR A 382 9.60 8.50 -21.02
CA TYR A 382 8.51 8.08 -20.13
C TYR A 382 8.36 9.05 -18.95
N SER A 383 7.11 9.44 -18.68
CA SER A 383 6.71 10.17 -17.48
C SER A 383 5.47 9.53 -16.85
N VAL A 384 5.38 9.57 -15.53
CA VAL A 384 4.17 9.20 -14.79
C VAL A 384 3.46 10.47 -14.37
N ILE A 385 2.17 10.55 -14.69
CA ILE A 385 1.30 11.64 -14.27
C ILE A 385 0.41 11.13 -13.13
N GLN A 386 0.45 11.80 -11.98
CA GLN A 386 -0.40 11.51 -10.83
C GLN A 386 -1.23 12.74 -10.48
N ALA A 387 -2.51 12.54 -10.17
CA ALA A 387 -3.38 13.61 -9.70
C ALA A 387 -3.63 13.44 -8.19
N HIS A 388 -3.66 14.55 -7.47
CA HIS A 388 -3.94 14.60 -6.04
C HIS A 388 -4.88 15.75 -5.74
N ALA A 389 -5.97 15.43 -5.04
CA ALA A 389 -6.97 16.40 -4.64
C ALA A 389 -7.01 16.47 -3.11
N ARG A 390 -7.01 17.68 -2.55
CA ARG A 390 -7.19 17.92 -1.12
C ARG A 390 -8.20 19.02 -0.88
N VAL A 391 -9.00 18.85 0.17
CA VAL A 391 -9.85 19.94 0.67
C VAL A 391 -8.98 21.11 1.15
N PRO A 392 -9.51 22.36 1.18
CA PRO A 392 -8.77 23.55 1.61
C PRO A 392 -8.11 23.45 2.97
#